data_AF-A0A7V8Y2E6-F1
#
_entry.id   AF-A0A7V8Y2E6-F1
#
_cell.length_a   1.000
_cell.length_b   1.000
_cell.length_c   1.000
_cell.angle_alpha   90.00
_cell.angle_beta   90.00
_cell.angle_gamma   90.00
#
_symmetry.space_group_name_H-M   'P 1'
#
loop_
_entity.id
_entity.type
_entity.pdbx_description
1 polymer ?
#
loop_
_entity_poly.entity_id
_entity_poly.type
_entity_poly.pdbx_seq_one_letter_code
_entity_poly.pdbx_strand_id
1 'polypeptide(L)' 'MPSTEVEGLLRELAPQVLGAVVRRYGHFDTAEDATQEALLAAATQWPDQGTPDNPRAWLITVASRRLTDQLRS' A
#
# COMPACT_ATOMS: atom_id res chain seq x y z
N MET A 1 -9.36 9.79 13.09
CA MET A 1 -9.70 9.97 11.67
C MET A 1 -8.42 10.41 10.99
N PRO A 2 -7.95 9.75 9.92
CA PRO A 2 -6.77 10.22 9.21
C PRO A 2 -7.01 11.65 8.72
N SER A 3 -5.96 12.48 8.72
CA SER A 3 -6.06 13.83 8.18
C SER A 3 -6.54 13.76 6.73
N THR A 4 -7.43 14.66 6.31
CA THR A 4 -7.99 14.69 4.94
C THR A 4 -6.91 14.69 3.86
N GLU A 5 -5.73 15.23 4.16
CA GLU A 5 -4.54 15.19 3.30
C GLU A 5 -4.00 13.78 3.09
N VAL A 6 -3.92 12.96 4.15
CA VAL A 6 -3.47 11.57 4.09
C VAL A 6 -4.47 10.72 3.30
N GLU A 7 -5.78 10.89 3.54
CA GLU A 7 -6.80 10.18 2.78
C GLU A 7 -6.75 10.53 1.29
N GLY A 8 -6.56 11.80 0.95
CA GLY A 8 -6.40 12.26 -0.43
C GLY A 8 -5.18 11.65 -1.11
N LEU A 9 -4.02 11.67 -0.43
CA LEU A 9 -2.79 11.08 -0.94
C LEU A 9 -2.92 9.57 -1.13
N LEU A 10 -3.50 8.84 -0.18
CA LEU A 10 -3.71 7.39 -0.30
C LEU A 10 -4.65 7.05 -1.46
N ARG A 11 -5.69 7.84 -1.69
CA ARG A 11 -6.60 7.68 -2.84
C ARG A 11 -5.88 7.88 -4.17
N GLU A 12 -4.96 8.84 -4.26
CA GLU A 12 -4.14 9.07 -5.45
C GLU A 12 -3.15 7.93 -5.71
N LEU A 13 -2.54 7.39 -4.65
CA LEU A 13 -1.49 6.38 -4.75
C LEU A 13 -2.02 4.97 -4.96
N ALA A 14 -3.23 4.65 -4.47
CA ALA A 14 -3.83 3.32 -4.52
C ALA A 14 -3.75 2.65 -5.92
N PRO A 15 -4.24 3.25 -7.03
CA PRO A 15 -4.16 2.61 -8.34
C PRO A 15 -2.72 2.46 -8.86
N GLN A 16 -1.81 3.37 -8.48
CA GLN A 16 -0.40 3.31 -8.89
C GLN A 16 0.33 2.15 -8.20
N VAL A 17 0.06 1.96 -6.90
CA VAL A 17 0.62 0.86 -6.11
C VAL A 17 0.08 -0.46 -6.60
N LEU A 18 -1.24 -0.58 -6.78
CA LEU A 18 -1.86 -1.80 -7.30
C LEU A 18 -1.27 -2.18 -8.66
N GLY A 19 -1.20 -1.24 -9.61
CA GLY A 19 -0.61 -1.49 -10.93
C GLY A 19 0.85 -1.95 -10.87
N ALA A 20 1.65 -1.38 -9.96
CA ALA A 20 3.04 -1.78 -9.77
C ALA A 20 3.18 -3.20 -9.19
N VAL A 21 2.36 -3.54 -8.19
CA VAL A 21 2.37 -4.88 -7.56
C VAL A 21 1.85 -5.94 -8.53
N VAL A 22 0.73 -5.68 -9.21
CA VAL A 22 0.16 -6.59 -10.23
C VAL A 22 1.18 -6.85 -11.34
N ARG A 23 1.83 -5.80 -11.87
CA ARG A 23 2.85 -5.95 -12.92
C ARG A 23 4.04 -6.81 -12.46
N ARG A 24 4.37 -6.78 -11.18
CA ARG A 24 5.52 -7.50 -10.62
C ARG A 24 5.21 -8.97 -10.32
N TYR A 25 4.01 -9.27 -9.82
CA TYR A 25 3.67 -10.59 -9.29
C TYR A 25 2.66 -11.37 -10.13
N GLY A 26 1.91 -10.72 -11.03
CA GLY A 26 1.00 -11.38 -11.97
C GLY A 26 -0.34 -11.87 -11.39
N HIS A 27 -0.53 -11.78 -10.07
CA HIS A 27 -1.75 -12.21 -9.39
C HIS A 27 -2.57 -10.99 -8.96
N PHE A 28 -3.69 -10.71 -9.64
CA PHE A 28 -4.49 -9.51 -9.36
C PHE A 28 -5.12 -9.55 -7.97
N ASP A 29 -5.86 -10.61 -7.65
CA ASP A 29 -6.59 -10.71 -6.38
C ASP A 29 -5.66 -10.58 -5.16
N THR A 30 -4.56 -11.35 -5.14
CA THR A 30 -3.55 -11.28 -4.07
C THR A 30 -2.85 -9.92 -4.01
N ALA A 31 -2.65 -9.25 -5.17
CA ALA A 31 -2.08 -7.91 -5.20
C ALA A 31 -3.05 -6.84 -4.72
N GLU A 32 -4.35 -7.00 -4.97
CA GLU A 32 -5.39 -6.12 -4.46
C GLU A 32 -5.43 -6.20 -2.94
N ASP A 33 -5.54 -7.40 -2.37
CA ASP A 33 -5.56 -7.62 -0.92
C ASP A 33 -4.31 -7.04 -0.25
N ALA A 34 -3.13 -7.36 -0.78
CA ALA A 34 -1.87 -6.84 -0.26
C ALA A 34 -1.75 -5.31 -0.36
N THR A 35 -2.31 -4.71 -1.42
CA THR A 35 -2.36 -3.25 -1.57
C THR A 35 -3.31 -2.63 -0.55
N GLN A 36 -4.47 -3.22 -0.32
CA GLN A 36 -5.42 -2.75 0.71
C GLN A 36 -4.80 -2.82 2.11
N GLU A 37 -4.10 -3.90 2.45
CA GLU A 37 -3.36 -4.01 3.72
C GLU A 37 -2.27 -2.92 3.87
N ALA A 38 -1.55 -2.60 2.78
CA ALA A 38 -0.56 -1.54 2.81
C ALA A 38 -1.18 -0.15 3.01
N LEU A 39 -2.33 0.12 2.38
CA LEU A 39 -3.08 1.37 2.55
C LEU A 39 -3.61 1.51 3.98
N LEU A 40 -4.12 0.42 4.57
CA LEU A 40 -4.56 0.40 5.97
C LEU A 40 -3.40 0.67 6.93
N ALA A 41 -2.23 0.07 6.68
CA ALA A 41 -1.04 0.33 7.48
C ALA A 41 -0.60 1.80 7.40
N ALA A 42 -0.61 2.39 6.21
CA ALA A 42 -0.31 3.81 6.01
C ALA A 42 -1.32 4.73 6.72
N ALA A 43 -2.61 4.48 6.54
CA ALA A 43 -3.68 5.25 7.18
C ALA A 43 -3.61 5.21 8.70
N THR A 44 -3.05 4.13 9.26
CA THR A 44 -2.85 3.98 10.70
C THR A 44 -1.55 4.61 11.19
N GLN A 45 -0.44 4.47 10.45
CA GLN A 45 0.89 4.86 10.92
C GLN A 45 1.25 6.32 10.60
N TRP A 46 0.89 6.81 9.41
CA TRP A 46 1.33 8.13 8.95
C TRP A 46 0.78 9.31 9.76
N PRO A 47 -0.46 9.27 10.30
CA PRO A 47 -0.95 10.35 11.16
C PRO A 47 -0.06 10.61 12.38
N ASP A 48 0.52 9.56 12.96
CA ASP A 48 1.33 9.64 14.18
C ASP A 48 2.83 9.77 13.89
N GLN A 49 3.31 9.09 12.84
CA GLN A 49 4.74 8.96 12.53
C GLN A 49 5.21 9.89 11.40
N GLY A 50 4.27 10.60 10.77
CA GLY A 50 4.51 11.37 9.57
C GLY A 50 4.45 10.54 8.30
N THR A 51 4.26 11.24 7.18
CA THR A 51 4.29 10.65 5.84
C THR A 51 5.74 10.41 5.42
N PRO A 52 6.12 9.21 4.92
CA PRO A 52 7.47 8.94 4.44
C PRO A 52 7.87 9.85 3.26
N ASP A 53 9.17 10.12 3.10
CA ASP A 53 9.69 10.94 1.98
C ASP A 53 9.28 10.41 0.59
N ASN A 54 9.09 9.09 0.48
CA ASN A 54 8.56 8.44 -0.73
C ASN A 54 7.38 7.53 -0.37
N PRO A 55 6.15 8.07 -0.29
CA PRO A 55 4.97 7.33 0.15
C PRO A 55 4.65 6.16 -0.78
N ARG A 56 4.80 6.36 -2.10
CA ARG A 56 4.54 5.33 -3.11
C ARG A 56 5.49 4.14 -2.98
N ALA A 57 6.79 4.40 -2.83
CA ALA A 57 7.78 3.34 -2.66
C ALA A 57 7.58 2.57 -1.34
N TRP A 58 7.18 3.28 -0.28
CA TRP A 58 6.83 2.67 0.99
C TRP A 58 5.64 1.72 0.83
N LEU A 59 4.55 2.16 0.19
CA LEU A 59 3.35 1.35 -0.06
C LEU A 59 3.66 0.11 -0.90
N ILE A 60 4.42 0.26 -1.99
CA ILE A 60 4.85 -0.89 -2.82
C ILE A 60 5.65 -1.89 -2.00
N THR A 61 6.53 -1.41 -1.11
CA THR A 61 7.36 -2.27 -0.26
C THR A 61 6.50 -3.05 0.72
N VAL A 62 5.56 -2.39 1.40
CA VAL A 62 4.65 -3.05 2.35
C VAL A 62 3.75 -4.05 1.63
N ALA A 63 3.12 -3.68 0.52
CA ALA A 63 2.29 -4.58 -0.28
C ALA A 63 3.08 -5.80 -0.79
N SER A 64 4.30 -5.59 -1.29
CA SER A 64 5.17 -6.68 -1.76
C SER A 64 5.51 -7.67 -0.64
N ARG A 65 5.76 -7.18 0.59
CA ARG A 65 6.01 -8.03 1.76
C ARG A 65 4.77 -8.85 2.11
N ARG A 66 3.60 -8.20 2.24
CA ARG A 66 2.31 -8.86 2.52
C ARG A 66 1.99 -9.94 1.50
N LEU A 67 2.08 -9.62 0.20
CA LEU A 67 1.85 -10.58 -0.87
C LEU A 67 2.80 -11.79 -0.76
N THR A 68 4.08 -11.56 -0.50
CA THR A 68 5.04 -12.66 -0.37
C THR A 68 4.72 -13.54 0.86
N ASP A 69 4.24 -12.95 1.95
CA ASP A 69 3.83 -13.71 3.14
C ASP A 69 2.55 -14.53 2.88
N GLN A 70 1.59 -13.98 2.12
CA GLN A 70 0.39 -14.70 1.68
C GLN A 70 0.74 -15.89 0.76
N LEU A 71 1.71 -15.73 -0.14
CA LEU A 71 2.16 -16.81 -1.04
C LEU A 71 2.95 -17.93 -0.34
N ARG A 72 3.46 -17.69 0.87
CA ARG A 72 4.21 -18.69 1.66
C ARG A 72 3.33 -19.54 2.59
N SER A 73 2.06 -19.16 2.76
CA SER A 73 1.10 -19.81 3.65
C SER A 73 0.27 -20.84 2.89
#